data_AF-A0A941VYW2-F1
#
_entry.id   AF-A0A941VYW2-F1
#
_cell.length_a   1.000
_cell.length_b   1.000
_cell.length_c   1.000
_cell.angle_alpha   90.00
_cell.angle_beta   90.00
_cell.angle_gamma   90.00
#
_symmetry.space_group_name_H-M   'P 1'
#
loop_
_entity.id
_entity.type
_entity.pdbx_description
1 polymer ?
#
loop_
_entity_poly.entity_id
_entity_poly.type
_entity_poly.pdbx_seq_one_letter_code
_entity_poly.pdbx_strand_id
1 'polypeptide(L)'
;GDIEIDSHHTVEDVGIVMGDLIEKALGERSGIRRYGYAVTPMDDALAMAAVDLSRRPYLVFQVPVCETAERSFNRSLAKEFFKSIANHGGMNLHINVPYGENEHHILEAAFKSFGRALQQAVGLDARVRGVRSSKGSL
;
A
#
# COMPACT_ATOMS: atom_id res chain seq x y z
N GLY A 1 -9.00 6.10 16.98
CA GLY A 1 -10.16 6.75 17.60
C GLY A 1 -9.76 8.17 17.88
N ASP A 2 -10.14 8.72 19.04
CA ASP A 2 -9.42 9.82 19.72
C ASP A 2 -8.90 10.98 18.85
N ILE A 3 -9.71 11.40 17.88
CA ILE A 3 -9.40 12.45 16.90
C ILE A 3 -9.21 13.83 17.54
N GLU A 4 -9.70 13.99 18.77
CA GLU A 4 -9.49 15.15 19.63
C GLU A 4 -8.04 15.26 20.14
N ILE A 5 -7.26 14.17 20.13
CA ILE A 5 -5.83 14.16 20.43
C ILE A 5 -5.06 14.43 19.14
N ASP A 6 -5.14 13.48 18.19
CA ASP A 6 -4.67 13.61 16.81
C ASP A 6 -5.31 12.52 15.92
N SER A 7 -4.98 12.53 14.62
CA SER A 7 -5.48 11.50 13.68
C SER A 7 -4.59 10.25 13.60
N HIS A 8 -3.50 10.15 14.37
CA HIS A 8 -2.51 9.09 14.26
C HIS A 8 -3.12 7.73 14.55
N HIS A 9 -3.69 7.55 15.76
CA HIS A 9 -4.23 6.25 16.16
C HIS A 9 -5.37 5.81 15.24
N THR A 10 -6.25 6.73 14.83
CA THR A 10 -7.30 6.41 13.84
C THR A 10 -6.73 5.88 12.53
N VAL A 11 -5.74 6.56 11.96
CA VAL A 11 -5.16 6.18 10.67
C VAL A 11 -4.37 4.87 10.77
N GLU A 12 -3.61 4.70 11.86
CA GLU A 12 -2.85 3.48 12.15
C GLU A 12 -3.79 2.28 12.29
N ASP A 13 -4.80 2.37 13.16
CA ASP A 13 -5.76 1.29 13.44
C ASP A 13 -6.53 0.87 12.18
N VAL A 14 -6.90 1.85 11.36
CA VAL A 14 -7.55 1.58 10.07
C VAL A 14 -6.62 0.82 9.13
N GLY A 15 -5.32 1.16 9.10
CA GLY A 15 -4.31 0.41 8.36
C GLY A 15 -4.12 -1.02 8.88
N ILE A 16 -4.11 -1.21 10.20
CA ILE A 16 -4.05 -2.52 10.87
C ILE A 16 -5.21 -3.40 10.43
N VAL A 17 -6.44 -2.91 10.62
CA VAL A 17 -7.66 -3.67 10.32
C VAL A 17 -7.72 -4.02 8.83
N MET A 18 -7.37 -3.10 7.93
CA MET A 18 -7.32 -3.41 6.51
C MET A 18 -6.25 -4.45 6.17
N GLY A 19 -5.06 -4.37 6.75
CA GLY A 19 -4.01 -5.35 6.55
C GLY A 19 -4.44 -6.75 6.99
N ASP A 20 -5.00 -6.87 8.18
CA ASP A 20 -5.51 -8.13 8.73
C ASP A 20 -6.63 -8.72 7.85
N LEU A 21 -7.52 -7.88 7.32
CA LEU A 21 -8.59 -8.32 6.41
C LEU A 21 -8.02 -8.85 5.10
N ILE A 22 -6.98 -8.21 4.54
CA ILE A 22 -6.32 -8.67 3.32
C ILE A 22 -5.64 -10.02 3.56
N GLU A 23 -4.91 -10.18 4.68
CA GLU A 23 -4.28 -11.47 4.98
C GLU A 23 -5.32 -12.59 5.16
N LYS A 24 -6.39 -12.32 5.91
CA LYS A 24 -7.50 -13.27 6.09
C LYS A 24 -8.15 -13.63 4.76
N ALA A 25 -8.40 -12.66 3.88
CA ALA A 25 -9.03 -12.89 2.59
C ALA A 25 -8.15 -13.71 1.63
N LEU A 26 -6.82 -13.56 1.73
CA LEU A 26 -5.89 -14.29 0.85
C LEU A 26 -5.64 -15.74 1.27
N GLY A 27 -5.88 -16.10 2.54
CA GLY A 27 -5.69 -17.45 3.05
C GLY A 27 -4.31 -18.01 2.70
N GLU A 28 -4.26 -19.15 2.00
CA GLU A 28 -3.00 -19.78 1.59
C GLU A 28 -2.24 -19.02 0.48
N ARG A 29 -2.77 -17.90 -0.04
CA ARG A 29 -2.17 -17.13 -1.15
C ARG A 29 -1.91 -18.00 -2.38
N SER A 30 -2.78 -18.99 -2.61
CA SER A 30 -2.71 -19.95 -3.70
C SER A 30 -3.40 -19.41 -4.96
N GLY A 31 -2.80 -19.62 -6.13
CA GLY A 31 -3.38 -19.25 -7.43
C GLY A 31 -3.36 -17.75 -7.76
N ILE A 32 -2.91 -16.90 -6.84
CA ILE A 32 -2.79 -15.45 -7.09
C ILE A 32 -1.53 -15.12 -7.89
N ARG A 33 -1.53 -13.93 -8.50
CA ARG A 33 -0.36 -13.39 -9.20
C ARG A 33 0.80 -13.08 -8.26
N ARG A 34 0.52 -12.84 -6.97
CA ARG A 34 1.45 -12.50 -5.88
C ARG A 34 2.08 -11.13 -6.01
N TYR A 35 2.54 -10.77 -7.20
CA TYR A 35 3.16 -9.50 -7.52
C TYR A 35 2.21 -8.60 -8.30
N GLY A 36 2.29 -7.31 -8.02
CA GLY A 36 1.61 -6.29 -8.80
C GLY A 36 2.37 -4.97 -8.77
N TYR A 37 2.16 -4.16 -9.79
CA TYR A 37 2.72 -2.82 -9.89
C TYR A 37 1.75 -1.90 -10.62
N ALA A 38 1.83 -0.61 -10.32
CA ALA A 38 1.10 0.41 -11.06
C ALA A 38 1.85 1.73 -11.06
N VAL A 39 1.68 2.48 -12.14
CA VAL A 39 2.11 3.87 -12.27
C VAL A 39 0.84 4.68 -12.53
N THR A 40 0.56 5.66 -11.69
CA THR A 40 -0.67 6.47 -11.78
C THR A 40 -0.34 7.95 -11.66
N PRO A 41 -0.74 8.79 -12.64
CA PRO A 41 -0.65 10.24 -12.50
C PRO A 41 -1.86 10.81 -11.75
N MET A 42 -1.69 12.01 -11.22
CA MET A 42 -2.76 12.92 -10.81
C MET A 42 -2.26 14.35 -10.99
N ASP A 43 -2.78 15.05 -12.01
CA ASP A 43 -2.36 16.39 -12.39
C ASP A 43 -0.82 16.56 -12.40
N ASP A 44 -0.25 17.35 -11.49
CA ASP A 44 1.19 17.62 -11.36
C ASP A 44 2.00 16.47 -10.72
N ALA A 45 1.36 15.43 -10.21
CA ALA A 45 2.01 14.33 -9.51
C ALA A 45 2.03 13.02 -10.33
N LEU A 46 3.08 12.22 -10.12
CA LEU A 46 3.17 10.84 -10.61
C LEU A 46 3.57 9.93 -9.46
N ALA A 47 2.85 8.83 -9.28
CA ALA A 47 3.15 7.83 -8.27
C ALA A 47 3.35 6.44 -8.86
N MET A 48 4.16 5.65 -8.19
CA MET A 48 4.42 4.25 -8.47
C MET A 48 4.21 3.43 -7.20
N ALA A 49 3.54 2.28 -7.34
CA ALA A 49 3.45 1.29 -6.28
C ALA A 49 3.86 -0.08 -6.81
N ALA A 50 4.63 -0.82 -6.01
CA ALA A 50 4.94 -2.23 -6.25
C ALA A 50 4.64 -3.04 -4.99
N VAL A 51 3.97 -4.18 -5.16
CA VAL A 51 3.49 -5.06 -4.10
C VAL A 51 4.02 -6.47 -4.34
N ASP A 52 4.63 -7.08 -3.33
CA ASP A 52 4.84 -8.52 -3.20
C ASP A 52 4.08 -9.03 -1.97
N LEU A 53 3.07 -9.86 -2.20
CA LEU A 53 2.34 -10.56 -1.14
C LEU A 53 3.16 -11.74 -0.62
N SER A 54 4.26 -11.44 0.10
CA SER A 54 5.27 -12.42 0.47
C SER A 54 5.30 -12.92 1.92
N ARG A 55 4.42 -12.41 2.79
CA ARG A 55 4.51 -12.56 4.27
C ARG A 55 5.83 -12.06 4.86
N ARG A 56 6.48 -11.12 4.16
CA ARG A 56 7.69 -10.43 4.62
C ARG A 56 7.38 -8.95 4.67
N PRO A 57 6.83 -8.46 5.79
CA PRO A 57 6.38 -7.09 5.91
C PRO A 57 7.55 -6.13 5.75
N TYR A 58 7.42 -5.19 4.82
CA TYR A 58 8.39 -4.12 4.61
C TYR A 58 7.75 -2.96 3.86
N LEU A 59 8.11 -1.73 4.21
CA LEU A 59 7.67 -0.52 3.51
C LEU A 59 8.87 0.30 3.04
N VAL A 60 8.92 0.60 1.74
CA VAL A 60 9.67 1.73 1.19
C VAL A 60 8.68 2.83 0.86
N PHE A 61 8.88 4.02 1.43
CA PHE A 61 8.00 5.17 1.24
C PHE A 61 8.82 6.39 0.82
N GLN A 62 9.01 6.55 -0.49
CA GLN A 62 9.74 7.65 -1.12
C GLN A 62 8.73 8.63 -1.70
N VAL A 63 8.14 9.44 -0.82
CA VAL A 63 7.17 10.48 -1.19
C VAL A 63 7.77 11.85 -0.86
N PRO A 64 7.76 12.83 -1.78
CA PRO A 64 8.35 14.15 -1.55
C PRO A 64 7.61 14.89 -0.43
N VAL A 65 8.31 15.82 0.21
CA VAL A 65 7.71 16.72 1.21
C VAL A 65 7.11 17.91 0.46
N CYS A 66 5.87 18.26 0.77
CA CYS A 66 5.25 19.51 0.34
C CYS A 66 5.19 20.49 1.51
N GLU A 67 5.49 21.76 1.25
CA GLU A 67 5.44 22.81 2.26
C GLU A 67 4.01 23.28 2.57
N THR A 68 3.06 23.09 1.63
CA THR A 68 1.65 23.53 1.76
C THR A 68 0.77 22.48 2.45
N ALA A 69 1.24 21.88 3.53
CA ALA A 69 0.55 20.81 4.25
C ALA A 69 -0.51 21.37 5.22
N GLU A 70 -1.63 21.90 4.69
CA GLU A 70 -2.74 22.45 5.49
C GLU A 70 -3.96 21.50 5.54
N ARG A 71 -3.74 20.19 5.72
CA ARG A 71 -4.85 19.22 5.79
C ARG A 71 -4.75 18.28 6.98
N SER A 72 -5.91 17.84 7.45
CA SER A 72 -6.08 16.86 8.54
C SER A 72 -5.45 15.50 8.23
N PHE A 73 -5.29 15.16 6.94
CA PHE A 73 -4.55 14.00 6.48
C PHE A 73 -3.37 14.45 5.61
N ASN A 74 -2.16 14.04 6.00
CA ASN A 74 -0.90 14.48 5.40
C ASN A 74 0.03 13.29 5.11
N ARG A 75 1.19 13.57 4.52
CA ARG A 75 2.22 12.57 4.22
C ARG A 75 2.63 11.67 5.39
N SER A 76 2.74 12.22 6.59
CA SER A 76 3.15 11.45 7.78
C SER A 76 2.09 10.42 8.16
N LEU A 77 0.82 10.82 8.15
CA LEU A 77 -0.30 9.90 8.38
C LEU A 77 -0.41 8.86 7.27
N ALA A 78 -0.22 9.25 6.01
CA ALA A 78 -0.19 8.30 4.89
C ALA A 78 0.94 7.27 5.06
N LYS A 79 2.12 7.67 5.55
CA LYS A 79 3.22 6.74 5.82
C LYS A 79 2.86 5.73 6.90
N GLU A 80 2.26 6.16 8.02
CA GLU A 80 1.83 5.23 9.07
C GLU A 80 0.72 4.29 8.57
N PHE A 81 -0.23 4.79 7.79
CA PHE A 81 -1.21 3.95 7.11
C PHE A 81 -0.56 2.83 6.27
N PHE A 82 0.34 3.20 5.36
CA PHE A 82 1.00 2.24 4.47
C PHE A 82 1.92 1.27 5.22
N LYS A 83 2.49 1.71 6.34
CA LYS A 83 3.32 0.86 7.21
C LYS A 83 2.46 -0.18 7.91
N SER A 84 1.33 0.24 8.49
CA SER A 84 0.41 -0.67 9.18
C SER A 84 -0.21 -1.69 8.23
N ILE A 85 -0.71 -1.26 7.07
CA ILE A 85 -1.29 -2.19 6.09
C ILE A 85 -0.25 -3.15 5.50
N ALA A 86 1.00 -2.70 5.28
CA ALA A 86 2.07 -3.58 4.81
C ALA A 86 2.49 -4.61 5.87
N ASN A 87 2.56 -4.17 7.14
CA ASN A 87 2.89 -5.04 8.27
C ASN A 87 1.84 -6.12 8.48
N HIS A 88 0.58 -5.71 8.63
CA HIS A 88 -0.53 -6.60 8.95
C HIS A 88 -0.99 -7.43 7.74
N GLY A 89 -0.88 -6.87 6.53
CA GLY A 89 -1.14 -7.60 5.29
C GLY A 89 0.00 -8.50 4.83
N GLY A 90 1.11 -8.58 5.56
CA GLY A 90 2.28 -9.39 5.18
C GLY A 90 2.79 -9.06 3.77
N MET A 91 2.96 -7.77 3.49
CA MET A 91 3.33 -7.25 2.18
C MET A 91 4.73 -6.65 2.21
N ASN A 92 5.51 -6.91 1.16
CA ASN A 92 6.61 -6.05 0.82
C ASN A 92 6.08 -4.98 -0.15
N LEU A 93 6.00 -3.73 0.34
CA LEU A 93 5.34 -2.62 -0.32
C LEU A 93 6.34 -1.51 -0.60
N HIS A 94 6.41 -1.09 -1.86
CA HIS A 94 7.19 0.07 -2.28
C HIS A 94 6.24 1.12 -2.86
N ILE A 95 6.28 2.33 -2.31
CA ILE A 95 5.61 3.51 -2.82
C ILE A 95 6.69 4.53 -3.16
N ASN A 96 6.73 4.95 -4.42
CA ASN A 96 7.67 5.96 -4.92
C ASN A 96 6.93 7.02 -5.72
N VAL A 97 7.11 8.28 -5.36
CA VAL A 97 6.54 9.45 -6.04
C VAL A 97 7.71 10.29 -6.50
N PRO A 98 8.15 10.21 -7.77
CA PRO A 98 9.31 10.95 -8.24
C PRO A 98 9.12 12.47 -8.23
N TYR A 99 7.88 12.95 -8.39
CA TYR A 99 7.56 14.37 -8.42
C TYR A 99 6.08 14.65 -8.11
N GLY A 100 5.82 15.91 -7.76
CA GLY A 100 4.52 16.50 -7.45
C GLY A 100 4.72 17.77 -6.62
N GLU A 101 3.84 18.74 -6.79
CA GLU A 101 3.82 20.04 -6.10
C GLU A 101 2.65 20.14 -5.12
N ASN A 102 1.54 19.44 -5.41
CA ASN A 102 0.35 19.42 -4.58
C ASN A 102 0.26 18.13 -3.73
N GLU A 103 0.24 18.26 -2.40
CA GLU A 103 0.20 17.12 -1.48
C GLU A 103 -1.03 16.22 -1.70
N HIS A 104 -2.20 16.79 -2.01
CA HIS A 104 -3.40 16.00 -2.28
C HIS A 104 -3.23 15.15 -3.54
N HIS A 105 -2.66 15.71 -4.62
CA HIS A 105 -2.40 14.98 -5.86
C HIS A 105 -1.35 13.89 -5.66
N ILE A 106 -0.27 14.18 -4.93
CA ILE A 106 0.76 13.22 -4.55
C ILE A 106 0.16 12.02 -3.81
N LEU A 107 -0.60 12.28 -2.74
CA LEU A 107 -1.15 11.21 -1.91
C LEU A 107 -2.22 10.42 -2.67
N GLU A 108 -3.12 11.08 -3.38
CA GLU A 108 -4.15 10.38 -4.14
C GLU A 108 -3.54 9.52 -5.27
N ALA A 109 -2.50 10.00 -5.97
CA ALA A 109 -1.75 9.19 -6.93
C ALA A 109 -1.11 7.96 -6.27
N ALA A 110 -0.54 8.10 -5.07
CA ALA A 110 0.05 7.00 -4.31
C ALA A 110 -0.99 5.94 -3.92
N PHE A 111 -2.14 6.36 -3.38
CA PHE A 111 -3.24 5.45 -3.03
C PHE A 111 -3.84 4.76 -4.27
N LYS A 112 -4.05 5.48 -5.38
CA LYS A 112 -4.51 4.88 -6.65
C LYS A 112 -3.52 3.85 -7.18
N SER A 113 -2.22 4.16 -7.13
CA SER A 113 -1.17 3.24 -7.54
C SER A 113 -1.15 1.98 -6.67
N PHE A 114 -1.23 2.15 -5.35
CA PHE A 114 -1.34 1.02 -4.41
C PHE A 114 -2.56 0.14 -4.72
N GLY A 115 -3.75 0.73 -4.86
CA GLY A 115 -4.98 -0.03 -5.14
C GLY A 115 -4.89 -0.84 -6.43
N ARG A 116 -4.36 -0.25 -7.51
CA ARG A 116 -4.16 -0.95 -8.79
C ARG A 116 -3.10 -2.05 -8.70
N ALA A 117 -1.98 -1.79 -8.03
CA ALA A 117 -0.93 -2.78 -7.81
C ALA A 117 -1.44 -3.96 -6.96
N LEU A 118 -2.19 -3.68 -5.89
CA LEU A 118 -2.81 -4.69 -5.05
C LEU A 118 -3.83 -5.51 -5.84
N GLN A 119 -4.72 -4.86 -6.62
CA GLN A 119 -5.68 -5.55 -7.49
C GLN A 119 -4.98 -6.53 -8.43
N GLN A 120 -3.85 -6.13 -9.01
CA GLN A 120 -3.06 -7.03 -9.83
C GLN A 120 -2.46 -8.18 -9.02
N ALA A 121 -1.89 -7.90 -7.84
CA ALA A 121 -1.22 -8.91 -7.00
C ALA A 121 -2.18 -9.99 -6.48
N VAL A 122 -3.39 -9.60 -6.07
CA VAL A 122 -4.43 -10.53 -5.57
C VAL A 122 -5.18 -11.25 -6.69
N GLY A 123 -5.07 -10.76 -7.93
CA GLY A 123 -5.76 -11.36 -9.08
C GLY A 123 -5.35 -12.81 -9.30
N LEU A 124 -6.33 -13.67 -9.61
CA LEU A 124 -6.06 -15.07 -9.96
C LEU A 124 -5.32 -15.15 -11.31
N ASP A 125 -4.41 -16.12 -11.42
CA ASP A 125 -3.73 -16.46 -12.67
C ASP A 125 -3.90 -17.96 -12.93
N ALA A 126 -4.64 -18.31 -13.99
CA ALA A 126 -4.94 -19.70 -14.34
C ALA A 126 -3.67 -20.54 -14.63
N ARG A 127 -2.51 -19.89 -14.84
CA ARG A 127 -1.23 -20.56 -15.04
C ARG A 127 -0.53 -20.89 -13.72
N VAL A 128 -0.96 -20.31 -12.60
CA VAL A 128 -0.40 -20.54 -11.27
C VAL A 128 -1.18 -21.67 -10.60
N ARG A 129 -0.48 -22.76 -10.27
CA ARG A 129 -1.01 -23.86 -9.46
C ARG A 129 -0.36 -23.80 -8.08
N GLY A 130 -1.17 -23.79 -7.02
CA GLY A 130 -0.66 -23.71 -5.66
C GLY A 130 -0.06 -22.33 -5.34
N VAL A 131 0.87 -22.32 -4.39
CA VAL A 131 1.54 -21.11 -3.91
C VAL A 131 2.64 -20.66 -4.87
N ARG A 132 2.65 -19.38 -5.24
CA ARG A 132 3.66 -18.80 -6.14
C ARG A 132 4.98 -18.49 -5.41
N SER A 133 5.67 -19.52 -4.94
CA SER A 133 6.94 -19.45 -4.21
C SER A 133 7.87 -20.60 -4.58
N SER A 134 9.15 -20.32 -4.83
CA SER A 134 10.17 -21.37 -5.06
C SER A 134 10.41 -22.24 -3.83
N LYS A 135 10.03 -21.78 -2.64
CA LYS A 135 10.11 -22.53 -1.38
C LYS A 135 8.92 -23.45 -1.14
N GLY A 136 7.89 -23.40 -2.00
CA GLY A 136 6.65 -24.17 -1.83
C GLY A 136 5.68 -23.62 -0.78
N SER A 137 6.09 -22.64 0.02
CA SER A 137 5.27 -21.95 1.02
C SER A 137 5.50 -20.43 0.99
N LEU A 138 4.56 -19.70 1.57
CA LEU A 138 4.62 -18.26 1.86
C LEU A 138 4.40 -18.04 3.34
#